data_AF-A0A3G6RZV5-F1
#
_entry.id   AF-A0A3G6RZV5-F1
#
_cell.length_a   1.000
_cell.length_b   1.000
_cell.length_c   1.000
_cell.angle_alpha   90.00
_cell.angle_beta   90.00
_cell.angle_gamma   90.00
#
_symmetry.space_group_name_H-M   'P 1'
#
loop_
_entity.id
_entity.type
_entity.pdbx_description
1 polymer ?
#
loop_
_entity_poly.entity_id
_entity_poly.type
_entity_poly.pdbx_seq_one_letter_code
_entity_poly.pdbx_strand_id
1 'polypeptide(L)'
;MAKKEITVLKEYFKAGKRPTESQFGDFIDSFAHLDDANIFSPNYKEKSNFKFVFPEQKADQAIDVLLGNVIIHGCFEIEVAGFYNFQNSVGTIKKQIVIGAFNDNNIWRPPVSRIIEASGEIVDNIYISDIVWDNTIKQYKITIYHTNSRGNEYVVRLVHHSTTNAVVDKAVLSDIYTNSLSGQKKHYVHYNENVGIKTKKPIAPLDVQGKILFDTESPVIGGVAIKGYETMWARGYHFLSSDATQNAGGFAAVGVKDKVNLYYIGKYESKVASFNPENNHSAFSGNMEVAGEVKSQSQRVFDYSPTIYLDRSVDYGGYTQGIQTRLSNGANNWFFGNAHEDTFVVSTGSYDGGRQLVVNRNGNAAFKGKVEAKDFVVSTTPTADHVFAADYKLREIAELEKFISEKSHLPEIPSAKEMTDSGLSVGDFQIKLLQKIEELTLYMISMKKEIDVLKTN
;
A
#
# COMPACT_ATOMS: atom_id res chain seq x y z
N MET A 1 1.88 16.79 -75.79
CA MET A 1 3.05 16.90 -76.68
C MET A 1 4.04 15.79 -76.35
N ALA A 2 4.96 15.43 -77.25
CA ALA A 2 5.92 14.35 -76.99
C ALA A 2 7.01 14.84 -76.02
N LYS A 3 7.12 14.19 -74.85
CA LYS A 3 8.08 14.49 -73.77
C LYS A 3 9.53 14.50 -74.28
N LYS A 4 10.40 15.36 -73.73
CA LYS A 4 11.80 15.55 -74.17
C LYS A 4 12.79 15.07 -73.11
N GLU A 5 13.89 14.43 -73.51
CA GLU A 5 14.94 14.01 -72.57
C GLU A 5 15.69 15.21 -71.96
N ILE A 6 16.23 15.04 -70.74
CA ILE A 6 17.03 16.05 -70.03
C ILE A 6 18.16 16.62 -70.90
N THR A 7 18.79 15.81 -71.75
CA THR A 7 19.84 16.23 -72.67
C THR A 7 19.35 17.27 -73.68
N VAL A 8 18.11 17.12 -74.18
CA VAL A 8 17.45 18.05 -75.09
C VAL A 8 17.00 19.31 -74.34
N LEU A 9 16.48 19.16 -73.12
CA LEU A 9 16.05 20.30 -72.30
C LEU A 9 17.24 21.20 -71.91
N LYS A 10 18.42 20.63 -71.63
CA LYS A 10 19.64 21.41 -71.33
C LYS A 10 20.06 22.32 -72.47
N GLU A 11 19.76 21.97 -73.73
CA GLU A 11 19.99 22.83 -74.88
C GLU A 11 19.08 24.07 -74.90
N TYR A 12 17.88 23.97 -74.31
CA TYR A 12 16.92 25.09 -74.25
C TYR A 12 17.37 26.20 -73.28
N PHE A 13 18.19 25.88 -72.27
CA PHE A 13 18.58 26.80 -71.18
C PHE A 13 20.09 27.13 -71.14
N LYS A 14 20.82 27.02 -72.24
CA LYS A 14 22.22 27.44 -72.31
C LYS A 14 22.36 28.95 -72.10
N ALA A 15 23.48 29.37 -71.48
CA ALA A 15 23.80 30.77 -71.24
C ALA A 15 23.67 31.61 -72.53
N GLY A 16 22.87 32.69 -72.47
CA GLY A 16 22.61 33.57 -73.60
C GLY A 16 21.42 33.17 -74.49
N LYS A 17 20.72 32.05 -74.23
CA LYS A 17 19.46 31.71 -74.90
C LYS A 17 18.28 31.79 -73.93
N ARG A 18 17.26 32.56 -74.29
CA ARG A 18 15.97 32.56 -73.61
C ARG A 18 15.07 31.51 -74.28
N PRO A 19 14.54 30.52 -73.54
CA PRO A 19 13.64 29.52 -74.12
C PRO A 19 12.41 30.18 -74.73
N THR A 20 11.91 29.62 -75.84
CA THR A 20 10.60 29.99 -76.37
C THR A 20 9.48 29.47 -75.46
N GLU A 21 8.27 30.02 -75.58
CA GLU A 21 7.10 29.56 -74.81
C GLU A 21 6.84 28.05 -74.98
N SER A 22 6.99 27.54 -76.20
CA SER A 22 6.89 26.09 -76.48
C SER A 22 8.01 25.28 -75.83
N GLN A 23 9.24 25.80 -75.76
CA GLN A 23 10.36 25.13 -75.08
C GLN A 23 10.21 25.16 -73.56
N PHE A 24 9.59 26.21 -73.03
CA PHE A 24 9.24 26.29 -71.62
C PHE A 24 8.08 25.34 -71.29
N GLY A 25 7.09 25.21 -72.19
CA GLY A 25 6.05 24.18 -72.12
C GLY A 25 6.63 22.76 -72.12
N ASP A 26 7.53 22.44 -73.06
CA ASP A 26 8.25 21.16 -73.09
C ASP A 26 9.02 20.90 -71.78
N PHE A 27 9.63 21.94 -71.20
CA PHE A 27 10.35 21.84 -69.93
C PHE A 27 9.42 21.56 -68.75
N ILE A 28 8.31 22.28 -68.62
CA ILE A 28 7.33 22.07 -67.54
C ILE A 28 6.67 20.70 -67.66
N ASP A 29 6.27 20.30 -68.86
CA ASP A 29 5.70 18.98 -69.15
C ASP A 29 6.70 17.84 -68.89
N SER A 30 8.01 18.12 -69.02
CA SER A 30 9.07 17.14 -68.73
C SER A 30 9.57 17.20 -67.29
N PHE A 31 9.42 18.32 -66.56
CA PHE A 31 9.77 18.44 -65.14
C PHE A 31 8.70 17.80 -64.24
N ALA A 32 7.44 17.79 -64.68
CA ALA A 32 6.36 17.06 -64.05
C ALA A 32 6.46 15.55 -64.36
N HIS A 33 7.53 14.90 -63.88
CA HIS A 33 7.73 13.45 -63.95
C HIS A 33 6.77 12.67 -63.03
N LEU A 34 5.46 12.93 -63.08
CA LEU A 34 4.45 12.20 -62.29
C LEU A 34 4.35 10.71 -62.66
N ASP A 35 4.95 10.31 -63.79
CA ASP A 35 4.95 8.94 -64.30
C ASP A 35 6.32 8.23 -64.20
N ASP A 36 7.37 8.88 -63.65
CA ASP A 36 8.69 8.23 -63.53
C ASP A 36 8.65 7.20 -62.39
N ALA A 37 8.64 5.91 -62.75
CA ALA A 37 8.57 4.80 -61.80
C ALA A 37 9.76 4.73 -60.81
N ASN A 38 10.88 5.41 -61.10
CA ASN A 38 12.02 5.49 -60.17
C ASN A 38 11.81 6.57 -59.10
N ILE A 39 10.99 7.58 -59.38
CA ILE A 39 10.69 8.70 -58.47
C ILE A 39 9.33 8.48 -57.78
N PHE A 40 8.31 8.05 -58.54
CA PHE A 40 6.97 7.71 -58.09
C PHE A 40 6.70 6.25 -58.41
N SER A 41 7.13 5.36 -57.51
CA SER A 41 6.94 3.92 -57.68
C SER A 41 5.46 3.59 -57.90
N PRO A 42 5.07 2.84 -58.93
CA PRO A 42 3.67 2.46 -59.15
C PRO A 42 3.13 1.58 -58.02
N ASN A 43 4.03 1.00 -57.22
CA ASN A 43 3.74 0.17 -56.06
C ASN A 43 3.42 0.99 -54.81
N TYR A 44 3.63 2.31 -54.84
CA TYR A 44 3.23 3.26 -53.80
C TYR A 44 2.36 4.35 -54.41
N LYS A 45 1.11 4.46 -53.95
CA LYS A 45 0.25 5.57 -54.34
C LYS A 45 -0.46 6.15 -53.14
N GLU A 46 -0.69 7.46 -53.22
CA GLU A 46 -1.50 8.23 -52.29
C GLU A 46 -2.65 8.89 -53.03
N LYS A 47 -3.83 8.96 -52.40
CA LYS A 47 -4.98 9.73 -52.86
C LYS A 47 -5.56 10.50 -51.68
N SER A 48 -5.47 11.83 -51.74
CA SER A 48 -5.76 12.73 -50.61
C SER A 48 -6.93 13.70 -50.85
N ASN A 49 -7.66 13.55 -51.97
CA ASN A 49 -8.67 14.52 -52.42
C ASN A 49 -10.11 14.14 -52.06
N PHE A 50 -10.30 13.30 -51.04
CA PHE A 50 -11.63 12.92 -50.59
C PHE A 50 -12.07 13.84 -49.47
N LYS A 51 -13.11 14.62 -49.76
CA LYS A 51 -13.70 15.58 -48.83
C LYS A 51 -15.21 15.36 -48.79
N PHE A 52 -15.78 15.27 -47.59
CA PHE A 52 -17.22 15.13 -47.39
C PHE A 52 -17.66 15.80 -46.09
N VAL A 53 -18.95 16.09 -46.01
CA VAL A 53 -19.58 16.72 -44.85
C VAL A 53 -20.79 15.89 -44.45
N PHE A 54 -20.81 15.38 -43.23
CA PHE A 54 -22.01 14.74 -42.70
C PHE A 54 -23.10 15.80 -42.44
N PRO A 55 -24.37 15.51 -42.75
CA PRO A 55 -25.46 16.47 -42.53
C PRO A 55 -25.71 16.73 -41.04
N GLU A 56 -26.05 17.98 -40.71
CA GLU A 56 -26.37 18.42 -39.35
C GLU A 56 -27.66 17.76 -38.83
N GLN A 57 -27.67 17.41 -37.55
CA GLN A 57 -28.78 16.78 -36.82
C GLN A 57 -29.28 15.43 -37.40
N LYS A 58 -28.45 14.73 -38.17
CA LYS A 58 -28.76 13.37 -38.64
C LYS A 58 -27.82 12.36 -37.99
N ALA A 59 -28.39 11.48 -37.16
CA ALA A 59 -27.68 10.38 -36.54
C ALA A 59 -27.47 9.21 -37.53
N ASP A 60 -26.62 8.27 -37.14
CA ASP A 60 -26.41 6.99 -37.83
C ASP A 60 -26.08 7.18 -39.32
N GLN A 61 -25.21 8.14 -39.63
CA GLN A 61 -24.76 8.38 -41.00
C GLN A 61 -23.48 7.60 -41.27
N ALA A 62 -23.31 7.14 -42.50
CA ALA A 62 -22.08 6.51 -42.95
C ALA A 62 -21.77 6.88 -44.40
N ILE A 63 -20.51 6.69 -44.77
CA ILE A 63 -20.02 6.83 -46.13
C ILE A 63 -19.04 5.69 -46.42
N ASP A 64 -19.14 5.10 -47.61
CA ASP A 64 -18.26 4.01 -48.01
C ASP A 64 -17.11 4.55 -48.87
N VAL A 65 -15.89 4.15 -48.51
CA VAL A 65 -14.71 4.25 -49.38
C VAL A 65 -14.71 3.00 -50.25
N LEU A 66 -15.11 3.15 -51.51
CA LEU A 66 -15.19 2.09 -52.50
C LEU A 66 -13.84 1.96 -53.19
N LEU A 67 -13.23 0.77 -53.20
CA LEU A 67 -11.84 0.59 -53.67
C LEU A 67 -11.74 0.19 -55.15
N GLY A 68 -12.86 0.07 -55.85
CA GLY A 68 -12.94 -0.40 -57.23
C GLY A 68 -12.96 -1.92 -57.35
N ASN A 69 -13.40 -2.42 -58.50
CA ASN A 69 -13.36 -3.84 -58.84
C ASN A 69 -11.95 -4.26 -59.29
N VAL A 70 -11.01 -4.27 -58.33
CA VAL A 70 -9.59 -4.51 -58.54
C VAL A 70 -9.03 -5.49 -57.53
N ILE A 71 -7.91 -6.12 -57.89
CA ILE A 71 -7.13 -6.96 -56.99
C ILE A 71 -6.42 -6.05 -55.98
N ILE A 72 -6.53 -6.34 -54.69
CA ILE A 72 -5.89 -5.56 -53.61
C ILE A 72 -4.86 -6.44 -52.91
N HIS A 73 -3.61 -5.98 -52.91
CA HIS A 73 -2.52 -6.71 -52.30
C HIS A 73 -1.52 -5.76 -51.64
N GLY A 74 -1.17 -6.04 -50.39
CA GLY A 74 -0.15 -5.31 -49.65
C GLY A 74 -0.73 -4.60 -48.43
N CYS A 75 -0.16 -3.45 -48.10
CA CYS A 75 -0.50 -2.63 -46.95
C CYS A 75 -1.24 -1.37 -47.39
N PHE A 76 -2.48 -1.26 -46.97
CA PHE A 76 -3.39 -0.16 -47.23
C PHE A 76 -3.57 0.65 -45.94
N GLU A 77 -3.49 1.98 -46.03
CA GLU A 77 -3.71 2.88 -44.91
C GLU A 77 -4.82 3.86 -45.27
N ILE A 78 -5.76 4.04 -44.34
CA ILE A 78 -6.80 5.05 -44.39
C ILE A 78 -6.61 5.99 -43.21
N GLU A 79 -6.53 7.28 -43.51
CA GLU A 79 -6.48 8.36 -42.54
C GLU A 79 -7.75 9.21 -42.70
N VAL A 80 -8.44 9.46 -41.58
CA VAL A 80 -9.54 10.43 -41.51
C VAL A 80 -9.10 11.55 -40.59
N ALA A 81 -9.06 12.77 -41.14
CA ALA A 81 -8.78 13.98 -40.39
C ALA A 81 -10.05 14.83 -40.26
N GLY A 82 -10.29 15.31 -39.05
CA GLY A 82 -11.44 16.14 -38.69
C GLY A 82 -11.04 17.60 -38.49
N PHE A 83 -11.98 18.49 -38.76
CA PHE A 83 -11.81 19.94 -38.67
C PHE A 83 -12.92 20.54 -37.82
N TYR A 84 -12.71 21.74 -37.29
CA TYR A 84 -13.78 22.46 -36.60
C TYR A 84 -14.88 22.88 -37.57
N ASN A 85 -16.06 22.27 -37.45
CA ASN A 85 -17.28 22.70 -38.13
C ASN A 85 -18.49 22.25 -37.28
N PHE A 86 -19.29 23.19 -36.77
CA PHE A 86 -20.40 22.97 -35.80
C PHE A 86 -20.01 22.40 -34.41
N GLN A 87 -18.94 21.62 -34.27
CA GLN A 87 -18.32 21.21 -33.00
C GLN A 87 -16.81 20.99 -33.17
N ASN A 88 -16.10 20.79 -32.05
CA ASN A 88 -14.69 20.41 -32.11
C ASN A 88 -14.59 18.91 -32.45
N SER A 89 -13.94 18.64 -33.57
CA SER A 89 -13.64 17.29 -34.07
C SER A 89 -12.19 17.22 -34.57
N VAL A 90 -11.35 18.15 -34.12
CA VAL A 90 -9.95 18.24 -34.55
C VAL A 90 -9.18 17.03 -34.05
N GLY A 91 -8.46 16.39 -34.96
CA GLY A 91 -7.70 15.18 -34.70
C GLY A 91 -7.51 14.33 -35.94
N THR A 92 -6.87 13.17 -35.77
CA THR A 92 -6.73 12.17 -36.84
C THR A 92 -7.02 10.77 -36.33
N ILE A 93 -7.58 9.94 -37.20
CA ILE A 93 -7.69 8.48 -37.02
C ILE A 93 -7.02 7.83 -38.21
N LYS A 94 -5.96 7.06 -37.95
CA LYS A 94 -5.22 6.33 -38.97
C LYS A 94 -5.31 4.84 -38.72
N LYS A 95 -5.82 4.12 -39.72
CA LYS A 95 -5.97 2.66 -39.71
C LYS A 95 -5.11 2.04 -40.79
N GLN A 96 -4.34 1.03 -40.40
CA GLN A 96 -3.55 0.20 -41.30
C GLN A 96 -4.27 -1.12 -41.51
N ILE A 97 -4.31 -1.58 -42.76
CA ILE A 97 -4.98 -2.80 -43.20
C ILE A 97 -4.01 -3.54 -44.12
N VAL A 98 -3.71 -4.80 -43.80
CA VAL A 98 -2.92 -5.65 -44.68
C VAL A 98 -3.84 -6.72 -45.25
N ILE A 99 -3.96 -6.78 -46.57
CA ILE A 99 -4.89 -7.67 -47.29
C ILE A 99 -4.23 -8.24 -48.55
N GLY A 100 -4.64 -9.44 -48.93
CA GLY A 100 -4.35 -10.03 -50.24
C GLY A 100 -5.60 -10.71 -50.77
N ALA A 101 -6.28 -10.05 -51.70
CA ALA A 101 -7.54 -10.54 -52.22
C ALA A 101 -7.80 -10.17 -53.69
N PHE A 102 -8.45 -11.07 -54.40
CA PHE A 102 -8.80 -10.92 -55.81
C PHE A 102 -10.09 -10.09 -55.95
N ASN A 103 -10.38 -9.67 -57.17
CA ASN A 103 -11.53 -8.85 -57.53
C ASN A 103 -12.84 -9.65 -57.65
N ASP A 104 -12.91 -10.80 -57.00
CA ASP A 104 -14.04 -11.74 -56.97
C ASP A 104 -14.32 -12.28 -55.56
N ASN A 105 -13.79 -11.60 -54.52
CA ASN A 105 -13.81 -12.03 -53.11
C ASN A 105 -12.96 -13.26 -52.76
N ASN A 106 -12.11 -13.77 -53.67
CA ASN A 106 -11.19 -14.82 -53.32
C ASN A 106 -10.00 -14.25 -52.53
N ILE A 107 -9.95 -14.53 -51.23
CA ILE A 107 -8.96 -13.98 -50.29
C ILE A 107 -7.86 -15.02 -50.04
N TRP A 108 -6.64 -14.75 -50.48
CA TRP A 108 -5.48 -15.61 -50.16
C TRP A 108 -4.74 -15.16 -48.89
N ARG A 109 -4.92 -13.90 -48.47
CA ARG A 109 -4.45 -13.38 -47.19
C ARG A 109 -5.58 -12.63 -46.48
N PRO A 110 -6.16 -13.20 -45.42
CA PRO A 110 -7.20 -12.56 -44.63
C PRO A 110 -6.81 -11.13 -44.22
N PRO A 111 -7.75 -10.17 -44.29
CA PRO A 111 -7.47 -8.81 -43.87
C PRO A 111 -7.14 -8.77 -42.38
N VAL A 112 -6.01 -8.16 -42.04
CA VAL A 112 -5.64 -7.85 -40.66
C VAL A 112 -5.53 -6.34 -40.56
N SER A 113 -6.26 -5.74 -39.63
CA SER A 113 -6.29 -4.29 -39.44
C SER A 113 -5.87 -3.90 -38.02
N ARG A 114 -5.35 -2.68 -37.87
CA ARG A 114 -5.12 -2.06 -36.57
C ARG A 114 -5.19 -0.54 -36.66
N ILE A 115 -5.60 0.10 -35.58
CA ILE A 115 -5.49 1.54 -35.40
C ILE A 115 -4.04 1.86 -35.04
N ILE A 116 -3.37 2.65 -35.88
CA ILE A 116 -1.98 3.07 -35.67
C ILE A 116 -1.90 4.48 -35.08
N GLU A 117 -2.94 5.30 -35.26
CA GLU A 117 -3.09 6.58 -34.61
C GLU A 117 -4.58 6.86 -34.36
N ALA A 118 -4.90 7.38 -33.18
CA ALA A 118 -6.21 7.91 -32.84
C ALA A 118 -5.98 9.03 -31.82
N SER A 119 -6.02 10.28 -32.29
CA SER A 119 -5.63 11.44 -31.51
C SER A 119 -6.61 12.60 -31.72
N GLY A 120 -6.90 13.35 -30.66
CA GLY A 120 -7.85 14.47 -30.67
C GLY A 120 -9.31 14.05 -30.50
N GLU A 121 -10.22 15.01 -30.61
CA GLU A 121 -11.66 14.83 -30.34
C GLU A 121 -12.40 14.07 -31.45
N ILE A 122 -11.76 13.88 -32.61
CA ILE A 122 -12.30 13.10 -33.73
C ILE A 122 -12.70 11.67 -33.34
N VAL A 123 -12.01 11.07 -32.35
CA VAL A 123 -12.22 9.67 -31.92
C VAL A 123 -13.60 9.42 -31.32
N ASP A 124 -14.30 10.49 -30.95
CA ASP A 124 -15.66 10.46 -30.43
C ASP A 124 -16.72 10.61 -31.54
N ASN A 125 -16.31 11.04 -32.74
CA ASN A 125 -17.19 11.40 -33.85
C ASN A 125 -17.10 10.45 -35.04
N ILE A 126 -15.96 9.76 -35.23
CA ILE A 126 -15.71 8.92 -36.40
C ILE A 126 -15.26 7.52 -36.01
N TYR A 127 -15.82 6.54 -36.71
CA TYR A 127 -15.38 5.16 -36.64
C TYR A 127 -15.14 4.56 -38.04
N ILE A 128 -13.89 4.17 -38.32
CA ILE A 128 -13.49 3.43 -39.52
C ILE A 128 -13.68 1.90 -39.34
N SER A 129 -14.51 1.28 -40.19
CA SER A 129 -14.76 -0.15 -40.20
C SER A 129 -13.54 -0.97 -40.69
N ASP A 130 -13.62 -2.29 -40.60
CA ASP A 130 -12.74 -3.17 -41.36
C ASP A 130 -13.10 -3.15 -42.85
N ILE A 131 -12.14 -3.57 -43.67
CA ILE A 131 -12.36 -3.78 -45.10
C ILE A 131 -13.26 -5.00 -45.30
N VAL A 132 -14.30 -4.85 -46.12
CA VAL A 132 -15.26 -5.92 -46.41
C VAL A 132 -15.54 -5.97 -47.92
N TRP A 133 -15.83 -7.17 -48.42
CA TRP A 133 -16.33 -7.35 -49.78
C TRP A 133 -17.84 -7.11 -49.82
N ASP A 134 -18.29 -6.24 -50.73
CA ASP A 134 -19.70 -6.01 -50.97
C ASP A 134 -20.16 -6.77 -52.23
N ASN A 135 -21.01 -7.79 -52.02
CA ASN A 135 -21.50 -8.65 -53.09
C ASN A 135 -22.41 -7.94 -54.10
N THR A 136 -23.07 -6.85 -53.71
CA THR A 136 -24.01 -6.14 -54.58
C THR A 136 -23.27 -5.29 -55.59
N ILE A 137 -22.23 -4.57 -55.15
CA ILE A 137 -21.40 -3.71 -56.01
C ILE A 137 -20.14 -4.39 -56.54
N LYS A 138 -19.86 -5.64 -56.12
CA LYS A 138 -18.71 -6.47 -56.52
C LYS A 138 -17.36 -5.76 -56.36
N GLN A 139 -17.14 -5.17 -55.20
CA GLN A 139 -15.87 -4.53 -54.84
C GLN A 139 -15.67 -4.49 -53.32
N TYR A 140 -14.42 -4.28 -52.89
CA TYR A 140 -14.11 -4.04 -51.48
C TYR A 140 -14.46 -2.61 -51.09
N LYS A 141 -14.89 -2.45 -49.84
CA LYS A 141 -15.18 -1.16 -49.23
C LYS A 141 -14.72 -1.07 -47.79
N ILE A 142 -14.50 0.17 -47.34
CA ILE A 142 -14.29 0.52 -45.94
C ILE A 142 -15.34 1.56 -45.59
N THR A 143 -16.17 1.29 -44.59
CA THR A 143 -17.22 2.20 -44.15
C THR A 143 -16.69 3.13 -43.06
N ILE A 144 -16.92 4.42 -43.24
CA ILE A 144 -16.66 5.44 -42.23
C ILE A 144 -18.02 5.79 -41.62
N TYR A 145 -18.19 5.42 -40.35
CA TYR A 145 -19.38 5.73 -39.57
C TYR A 145 -19.23 7.05 -38.84
N HIS A 146 -20.29 7.84 -38.88
CA HIS A 146 -20.44 9.02 -38.05
C HIS A 146 -21.12 8.63 -36.74
N THR A 147 -20.39 8.71 -35.63
CA THR A 147 -20.86 8.28 -34.30
C THR A 147 -21.55 9.40 -33.53
N ASN A 148 -21.62 10.61 -34.11
CA ASN A 148 -22.29 11.80 -33.60
C ASN A 148 -23.42 12.23 -34.57
N SER A 149 -24.32 13.11 -34.14
CA SER A 149 -25.39 13.69 -34.97
C SER A 149 -25.08 15.10 -35.49
N ARG A 150 -24.00 15.75 -35.04
CA ARG A 150 -23.59 17.08 -35.50
C ARG A 150 -22.75 16.99 -36.77
N GLY A 151 -23.14 17.70 -37.81
CA GLY A 151 -22.46 17.74 -39.09
C GLY A 151 -21.05 18.26 -38.94
N ASN A 152 -20.08 17.51 -39.44
CA ASN A 152 -18.68 17.92 -39.45
C ASN A 152 -18.09 17.62 -40.82
N GLU A 153 -17.10 18.41 -41.19
CA GLU A 153 -16.33 18.23 -42.41
C GLU A 153 -15.11 17.36 -42.13
N TYR A 154 -14.88 16.38 -43.01
CA TYR A 154 -13.78 15.44 -42.89
C TYR A 154 -13.02 15.31 -44.21
N VAL A 155 -11.74 15.00 -44.09
CA VAL A 155 -10.88 14.65 -45.22
C VAL A 155 -10.38 13.23 -45.03
N VAL A 156 -10.41 12.46 -46.12
CA VAL A 156 -9.85 11.11 -46.18
C VAL A 156 -8.60 11.10 -47.05
N ARG A 157 -7.55 10.48 -46.51
CA ARG A 157 -6.34 10.14 -47.28
C ARG A 157 -6.18 8.64 -47.31
N LEU A 158 -5.88 8.13 -48.49
CA LEU A 158 -5.60 6.72 -48.72
C LEU A 158 -4.17 6.58 -49.19
N VAL A 159 -3.44 5.65 -48.59
CA VAL A 159 -2.07 5.29 -48.98
C VAL A 159 -2.04 3.78 -49.19
N HIS A 160 -1.39 3.33 -50.27
CA HIS A 160 -1.23 1.89 -50.51
C HIS A 160 0.18 1.55 -50.94
N HIS A 161 0.80 0.67 -50.15
CA HIS A 161 2.07 0.02 -50.44
C HIS A 161 1.78 -1.41 -50.91
N SER A 162 1.99 -1.65 -52.20
CA SER A 162 1.74 -2.94 -52.84
C SER A 162 3.05 -3.57 -53.32
N THR A 163 3.03 -4.88 -53.58
CA THR A 163 4.13 -5.55 -54.31
C THR A 163 3.93 -5.49 -55.83
N THR A 164 2.78 -4.99 -56.27
CA THR A 164 2.38 -4.73 -57.66
C THR A 164 1.83 -3.32 -57.75
N ASN A 165 1.21 -2.93 -58.87
CA ASN A 165 0.62 -1.60 -59.01
C ASN A 165 -0.40 -1.31 -57.88
N ALA A 166 -0.19 -0.23 -57.14
CA ALA A 166 -1.12 0.26 -56.15
C ALA A 166 -2.40 0.79 -56.83
N VAL A 167 -3.54 0.56 -56.19
CA VAL A 167 -4.88 0.72 -56.78
C VAL A 167 -5.74 1.81 -56.15
N VAL A 168 -5.17 2.64 -55.26
CA VAL A 168 -5.91 3.73 -54.59
C VAL A 168 -6.45 4.80 -55.53
N ASP A 169 -5.92 4.91 -56.74
CA ASP A 169 -6.42 5.80 -57.78
C ASP A 169 -7.86 5.45 -58.20
N LYS A 170 -8.23 4.16 -58.13
CA LYS A 170 -9.58 3.65 -58.40
C LYS A 170 -10.57 3.92 -57.27
N ALA A 171 -10.10 4.33 -56.09
CA ALA A 171 -10.99 4.54 -54.96
C ALA A 171 -11.94 5.73 -55.23
N VAL A 172 -13.18 5.62 -54.77
CA VAL A 172 -14.18 6.70 -54.79
C VAL A 172 -15.00 6.67 -53.50
N LEU A 173 -15.64 7.79 -53.13
CA LEU A 173 -16.61 7.80 -52.05
C LEU A 173 -18.01 7.48 -52.59
N SER A 174 -18.81 6.75 -51.83
CA SER A 174 -20.25 6.63 -52.07
C SER A 174 -20.98 7.93 -51.70
N ASP A 175 -22.28 7.99 -52.00
CA ASP A 175 -23.17 8.92 -51.33
C ASP A 175 -23.24 8.62 -49.83
N ILE A 176 -23.54 9.64 -49.02
CA ILE A 176 -23.81 9.47 -47.59
C ILE A 176 -25.18 8.82 -47.42
N TYR A 177 -25.25 7.81 -46.57
CA TYR A 177 -26.48 7.06 -46.31
C TYR A 177 -26.66 6.77 -44.83
N THR A 178 -27.89 6.41 -44.44
CA THR A 178 -28.20 6.04 -43.06
C THR A 178 -27.77 4.58 -42.81
N ASN A 179 -26.86 4.40 -41.86
CA ASN A 179 -26.35 3.11 -41.41
C ASN A 179 -25.87 3.24 -39.97
N SER A 180 -26.58 2.59 -39.04
CA SER A 180 -26.23 2.64 -37.62
C SER A 180 -25.07 1.71 -37.30
N LEU A 181 -24.07 2.22 -36.59
CA LEU A 181 -22.97 1.42 -36.07
C LEU A 181 -23.41 0.69 -34.80
N SER A 182 -23.43 -0.64 -34.85
CA SER A 182 -23.61 -1.49 -33.68
C SER A 182 -22.27 -1.81 -33.01
N GLY A 183 -22.25 -1.85 -31.67
CA GLY A 183 -21.05 -2.18 -30.89
C GLY A 183 -20.15 -0.97 -30.58
N GLN A 184 -18.85 -1.15 -30.75
CA GLN A 184 -17.83 -0.16 -30.37
C GLN A 184 -17.91 1.09 -31.26
N LYS A 185 -18.01 2.27 -30.64
CA LYS A 185 -18.14 3.57 -31.33
C LYS A 185 -16.89 4.46 -31.25
N LYS A 186 -15.81 3.98 -30.64
CA LYS A 186 -14.56 4.72 -30.47
C LYS A 186 -13.36 3.85 -30.84
N HIS A 187 -12.33 4.44 -31.41
CA HIS A 187 -11.08 3.74 -31.71
C HIS A 187 -10.14 3.77 -30.52
N TYR A 188 -9.48 2.64 -30.25
CA TYR A 188 -8.42 2.52 -29.26
C TYR A 188 -7.15 2.05 -29.95
N VAL A 189 -6.02 2.62 -29.55
CA VAL A 189 -4.71 2.12 -29.98
C VAL A 189 -4.34 0.95 -29.06
N HIS A 190 -4.29 -0.25 -29.63
CA HIS A 190 -3.87 -1.46 -28.92
C HIS A 190 -2.43 -1.81 -29.31
N TYR A 191 -1.53 -1.81 -28.33
CA TYR A 191 -0.18 -2.33 -28.48
C TYR A 191 -0.16 -3.79 -28.02
N ASN A 192 -0.05 -4.72 -28.97
CA ASN A 192 0.08 -6.16 -28.68
C ASN A 192 1.54 -6.57 -28.45
N GLU A 193 2.48 -5.71 -28.80
CA GLU A 193 3.91 -5.89 -28.61
C GLU A 193 4.37 -5.16 -27.33
N ASN A 194 5.54 -5.53 -26.84
CA ASN A 194 6.18 -4.86 -25.72
C ASN A 194 6.39 -3.36 -26.02
N VAL A 195 5.91 -2.49 -25.15
CA VAL A 195 6.07 -1.03 -25.24
C VAL A 195 7.29 -0.61 -24.43
N GLY A 196 8.30 -0.08 -25.13
CA GLY A 196 9.52 0.46 -24.52
C GLY A 196 9.47 1.97 -24.35
N ILE A 197 9.62 2.46 -23.12
CA ILE A 197 9.88 3.88 -22.86
C ILE A 197 11.36 4.04 -22.53
N LYS A 198 12.09 4.75 -23.39
CA LYS A 198 13.56 4.92 -23.36
C LYS A 198 14.40 3.64 -23.55
N THR A 199 13.78 2.51 -23.88
CA THR A 199 14.47 1.28 -24.30
C THR A 199 14.15 0.95 -25.76
N LYS A 200 15.15 0.46 -26.51
CA LYS A 200 14.96 -0.03 -27.89
C LYS A 200 14.64 -1.53 -27.96
N LYS A 201 14.75 -2.24 -26.83
CA LYS A 201 14.54 -3.69 -26.74
C LYS A 201 13.74 -4.00 -25.47
N PRO A 202 12.43 -3.69 -25.46
CA PRO A 202 11.62 -3.91 -24.28
C PRO A 202 11.45 -5.41 -24.00
N ILE A 203 11.75 -5.84 -22.77
CA ILE A 203 11.75 -7.26 -22.36
C ILE A 203 10.44 -7.68 -21.65
N ALA A 204 9.54 -6.73 -21.42
CA ALA A 204 8.24 -6.92 -20.81
C ALA A 204 7.16 -6.13 -21.59
N PRO A 205 5.87 -6.47 -21.45
CA PRO A 205 4.77 -5.75 -22.14
C PRO A 205 4.81 -4.23 -21.98
N LEU A 206 5.28 -3.76 -20.82
CA LEU A 206 5.67 -2.37 -20.59
C LEU A 206 7.04 -2.35 -19.92
N ASP A 207 8.05 -1.82 -20.61
CA ASP A 207 9.42 -1.70 -20.12
C ASP A 207 9.82 -0.22 -20.11
N VAL A 208 9.91 0.34 -18.90
CA VAL A 208 10.24 1.75 -18.69
C VAL A 208 11.64 1.84 -18.09
N GLN A 209 12.61 2.26 -18.92
CA GLN A 209 13.94 2.58 -18.42
C GLN A 209 13.93 3.99 -17.79
N GLY A 210 13.63 4.04 -16.49
CA GLY A 210 13.67 5.27 -15.72
C GLY A 210 12.64 5.35 -14.59
N LYS A 211 11.93 6.47 -14.54
CA LYS A 211 10.97 6.84 -13.50
C LYS A 211 9.55 6.60 -14.01
N ILE A 212 8.69 5.97 -13.20
CA ILE A 212 7.25 5.96 -13.44
C ILE A 212 6.62 7.00 -12.50
N LEU A 213 5.95 7.96 -13.11
CA LEU A 213 5.21 9.01 -12.43
C LEU A 213 3.73 8.61 -12.40
N PHE A 214 3.15 8.48 -11.21
CA PHE A 214 1.71 8.30 -11.03
C PHE A 214 1.10 9.65 -10.66
N ASP A 215 0.26 10.18 -11.55
CA ASP A 215 -0.55 11.41 -11.46
C ASP A 215 0.04 12.56 -10.62
N THR A 216 0.77 13.47 -11.30
CA THR A 216 1.30 14.70 -10.71
C THR A 216 0.40 15.93 -10.92
N GLU A 217 -0.72 15.79 -11.61
CA GLU A 217 -1.57 16.93 -12.03
C GLU A 217 -2.90 17.01 -11.27
N SER A 218 -3.24 16.03 -10.43
CA SER A 218 -4.37 16.16 -9.51
C SER A 218 -4.08 17.22 -8.44
N PRO A 219 -4.82 18.36 -8.40
CA PRO A 219 -4.60 19.44 -7.44
C PRO A 219 -5.00 19.08 -6.00
N VAL A 220 -5.36 17.82 -5.73
CA VAL A 220 -5.90 17.39 -4.43
C VAL A 220 -4.90 16.56 -3.61
N ILE A 221 -3.87 15.91 -4.19
CA ILE A 221 -2.93 15.09 -3.38
C ILE A 221 -1.51 15.10 -3.99
N GLY A 222 -0.50 15.41 -3.16
CA GLY A 222 0.92 15.32 -3.53
C GLY A 222 1.35 13.90 -3.90
N GLY A 223 1.38 13.61 -5.20
CA GLY A 223 1.70 12.28 -5.75
C GLY A 223 3.11 11.79 -5.41
N VAL A 224 3.26 10.46 -5.38
CA VAL A 224 4.53 9.75 -5.10
C VAL A 224 5.05 9.15 -6.40
N ALA A 225 6.35 9.31 -6.66
CA ALA A 225 6.98 8.64 -7.78
C ALA A 225 7.64 7.33 -7.38
N ILE A 226 7.60 6.34 -8.27
CA ILE A 226 8.31 5.07 -8.10
C ILE A 226 9.49 5.03 -9.07
N LYS A 227 10.69 4.80 -8.53
CA LYS A 227 11.90 4.57 -9.32
C LYS A 227 12.45 3.17 -9.00
N GLY A 228 12.53 2.33 -10.03
CA GLY A 228 13.25 1.08 -9.96
C GLY A 228 14.76 1.32 -9.96
N TYR A 229 15.50 0.48 -9.24
CA TYR A 229 16.96 0.45 -9.30
C TYR A 229 17.47 -0.98 -9.17
N GLU A 230 18.60 -1.23 -9.82
CA GLU A 230 19.33 -2.48 -9.72
C GLU A 230 20.83 -2.15 -9.65
N THR A 231 21.50 -2.76 -8.68
CA THR A 231 22.96 -2.77 -8.51
C THR A 231 23.41 -4.21 -8.35
N MET A 232 24.72 -4.45 -8.28
CA MET A 232 25.25 -5.82 -8.11
C MET A 232 24.76 -6.51 -6.83
N TRP A 233 24.28 -5.78 -5.82
CA TRP A 233 23.87 -6.33 -4.53
C TRP A 233 22.48 -5.91 -4.06
N ALA A 234 21.79 -5.01 -4.76
CA ALA A 234 20.53 -4.47 -4.29
C ALA A 234 19.58 -4.18 -5.44
N ARG A 235 18.30 -4.49 -5.22
CA ARG A 235 17.20 -4.28 -6.17
C ARG A 235 15.95 -3.84 -5.43
N GLY A 236 15.19 -2.92 -6.00
CA GLY A 236 13.96 -2.47 -5.37
C GLY A 236 13.31 -1.26 -6.02
N TYR A 237 12.31 -0.75 -5.30
CA TYR A 237 11.51 0.40 -5.66
C TYR A 237 11.60 1.44 -4.57
N HIS A 238 11.98 2.66 -4.93
CA HIS A 238 11.98 3.81 -4.01
C HIS A 238 10.77 4.69 -4.24
N PHE A 239 10.18 5.16 -3.14
CA PHE A 239 9.23 6.24 -3.08
C PHE A 239 10.00 7.56 -2.98
N LEU A 240 9.78 8.42 -3.96
CA LEU A 240 10.37 9.74 -4.01
C LEU A 240 9.32 10.81 -3.69
N SER A 241 9.77 11.96 -3.18
CA SER A 241 8.94 13.17 -3.13
C SER A 241 8.39 13.52 -4.51
N SER A 242 7.30 14.31 -4.55
CA SER A 242 6.61 14.71 -5.78
C SER A 242 7.55 15.38 -6.79
N ASP A 243 8.47 16.22 -6.31
CA ASP A 243 9.54 16.89 -7.07
C ASP A 243 10.75 15.99 -7.38
N ALA A 244 10.74 14.74 -6.91
CA ALA A 244 11.79 13.73 -7.05
C ALA A 244 13.13 14.03 -6.32
N THR A 245 13.18 15.02 -5.44
CA THR A 245 14.43 15.43 -4.78
C THR A 245 14.76 14.61 -3.53
N GLN A 246 13.76 14.05 -2.85
CA GLN A 246 13.92 13.30 -1.61
C GLN A 246 13.52 11.83 -1.78
N ASN A 247 14.34 10.94 -1.24
CA ASN A 247 13.98 9.52 -1.08
C ASN A 247 13.28 9.33 0.27
N ALA A 248 12.02 8.92 0.24
CA ALA A 248 11.21 8.64 1.42
C ALA A 248 11.38 7.19 1.95
N GLY A 249 12.12 6.36 1.22
CA GLY A 249 12.28 4.92 1.48
C GLY A 249 11.62 4.08 0.40
N GLY A 250 11.41 2.80 0.65
CA GLY A 250 10.70 1.94 -0.29
C GLY A 250 10.77 0.47 0.09
N PHE A 251 10.59 -0.39 -0.92
CA PHE A 251 10.69 -1.83 -0.79
C PHE A 251 11.92 -2.31 -1.54
N ALA A 252 12.77 -3.07 -0.86
CA ALA A 252 14.00 -3.51 -1.48
C ALA A 252 14.53 -4.82 -0.91
N ALA A 253 15.37 -5.46 -1.71
CA ALA A 253 16.08 -6.66 -1.38
C ALA A 253 17.59 -6.44 -1.57
N VAL A 254 18.39 -7.01 -0.67
CA VAL A 254 19.84 -7.07 -0.78
C VAL A 254 20.27 -8.52 -0.86
N GLY A 255 21.18 -8.79 -1.79
CA GLY A 255 21.76 -10.11 -2.01
C GLY A 255 22.35 -10.23 -3.40
N VAL A 256 23.07 -11.32 -3.65
CA VAL A 256 23.64 -11.62 -4.96
C VAL A 256 22.53 -12.01 -5.97
N LYS A 257 22.91 -12.24 -7.22
CA LYS A 257 21.97 -12.48 -8.32
C LYS A 257 20.85 -13.47 -7.97
N ASP A 258 21.23 -14.66 -7.51
CA ASP A 258 20.28 -15.77 -7.28
C ASP A 258 19.94 -15.97 -5.79
N LYS A 259 20.31 -15.01 -4.92
CA LYS A 259 20.09 -15.13 -3.47
C LYS A 259 19.70 -13.79 -2.86
N VAL A 260 18.69 -13.79 -2.00
CA VAL A 260 18.33 -12.62 -1.17
C VAL A 260 18.77 -12.90 0.26
N ASN A 261 19.58 -12.01 0.80
CA ASN A 261 20.07 -12.04 2.18
C ASN A 261 19.20 -11.18 3.11
N LEU A 262 18.50 -10.19 2.56
CA LEU A 262 17.70 -9.24 3.33
C LEU A 262 16.57 -8.66 2.48
N TYR A 263 15.34 -8.71 2.97
CA TYR A 263 14.25 -7.83 2.54
C TYR A 263 14.12 -6.67 3.53
N TYR A 264 13.82 -5.47 3.05
CA TYR A 264 13.59 -4.33 3.95
C TYR A 264 12.54 -3.34 3.42
N ILE A 265 11.92 -2.66 4.38
CA ILE A 265 11.04 -1.51 4.17
C ILE A 265 11.74 -0.27 4.73
N GLY A 266 11.75 0.83 3.96
CA GLY A 266 12.37 2.10 4.35
C GLY A 266 13.69 2.37 3.61
N LYS A 267 14.64 3.04 4.28
CA LYS A 267 15.98 3.33 3.74
C LYS A 267 16.96 2.24 4.15
N TYR A 268 17.99 1.98 3.36
CA TYR A 268 18.97 0.93 3.70
C TYR A 268 19.66 1.19 5.05
N GLU A 269 20.06 2.43 5.34
CA GLU A 269 20.69 2.79 6.63
C GLU A 269 19.67 2.96 7.77
N SER A 270 18.39 3.16 7.45
CA SER A 270 17.31 3.44 8.41
C SER A 270 16.08 2.61 8.05
N LYS A 271 16.22 1.29 8.19
CA LYS A 271 15.19 0.29 7.85
C LYS A 271 14.09 0.33 8.91
N VAL A 272 12.84 0.50 8.49
CA VAL A 272 11.66 0.43 9.38
C VAL A 272 11.37 -1.02 9.74
N ALA A 273 11.44 -1.91 8.75
CA ALA A 273 11.33 -3.34 8.94
C ALA A 273 12.37 -4.04 8.08
N SER A 274 12.86 -5.17 8.57
CA SER A 274 13.78 -6.03 7.83
C SER A 274 13.52 -7.49 8.12
N PHE A 275 13.70 -8.31 7.09
CA PHE A 275 13.44 -9.74 7.12
C PHE A 275 14.64 -10.44 6.50
N ASN A 276 15.34 -11.24 7.29
CA ASN A 276 16.42 -12.07 6.83
C ASN A 276 15.90 -13.51 6.65
N PRO A 277 15.72 -13.97 5.40
CA PRO A 277 15.21 -15.30 5.10
C PRO A 277 16.21 -16.42 5.42
N GLU A 278 17.50 -16.12 5.56
CA GLU A 278 18.52 -17.16 5.83
C GLU A 278 18.43 -17.71 7.25
N ASN A 279 18.02 -16.88 8.21
CA ASN A 279 17.93 -17.24 9.62
C ASN A 279 16.53 -17.01 10.23
N ASN A 280 15.52 -16.77 9.39
CA ASN A 280 14.13 -16.50 9.80
C ASN A 280 14.02 -15.36 10.83
N HIS A 281 14.86 -14.33 10.69
CA HIS A 281 14.88 -13.20 11.61
C HIS A 281 14.13 -12.00 11.03
N SER A 282 13.16 -11.50 11.79
CA SER A 282 12.44 -10.26 11.50
C SER A 282 12.80 -9.21 12.55
N ALA A 283 13.21 -8.03 12.11
CA ALA A 283 13.52 -6.90 12.98
C ALA A 283 12.73 -5.67 12.55
N PHE A 284 12.14 -4.99 13.54
CA PHE A 284 11.37 -3.76 13.38
C PHE A 284 12.06 -2.66 14.18
N SER A 285 12.21 -1.47 13.60
CA SER A 285 12.78 -0.32 14.29
C SER A 285 11.69 0.68 14.67
N GLY A 286 11.79 1.24 15.88
CA GLY A 286 10.80 2.15 16.44
C GLY A 286 9.64 1.43 17.14
N ASN A 287 8.54 2.17 17.33
CA ASN A 287 7.37 1.67 18.02
C ASN A 287 6.57 0.73 17.12
N MET A 288 6.20 -0.43 17.63
CA MET A 288 5.36 -1.41 16.94
C MET A 288 4.02 -1.53 17.67
N GLU A 289 2.94 -1.07 17.03
CA GLU A 289 1.58 -1.31 17.50
C GLU A 289 1.09 -2.64 16.94
N VAL A 290 0.57 -3.52 17.80
CA VAL A 290 -0.09 -4.75 17.39
C VAL A 290 -1.54 -4.71 17.86
N ALA A 291 -2.46 -4.44 16.94
CA ALA A 291 -3.89 -4.54 17.20
C ALA A 291 -4.32 -6.02 17.23
N GLY A 292 -4.34 -6.61 18.44
CA GLY A 292 -4.77 -8.01 18.65
C GLY A 292 -3.79 -8.83 19.49
N GLU A 293 -3.58 -10.10 19.14
CA GLU A 293 -2.74 -11.04 19.88
C GLU A 293 -1.48 -11.41 19.08
N VAL A 294 -0.31 -11.31 19.71
CA VAL A 294 0.94 -11.89 19.20
C VAL A 294 1.10 -13.30 19.74
N LYS A 295 1.03 -14.30 18.86
CA LYS A 295 1.32 -15.70 19.21
C LYS A 295 2.77 -16.02 18.87
N SER A 296 3.58 -16.35 19.88
CA SER A 296 4.98 -16.80 19.70
C SER A 296 5.29 -17.99 20.61
N GLN A 297 6.20 -18.86 20.17
CA GLN A 297 6.73 -19.95 21.01
C GLN A 297 7.63 -19.42 22.12
N SER A 298 8.40 -18.35 21.85
CA SER A 298 9.21 -17.67 22.85
C SER A 298 9.42 -16.20 22.49
N GLN A 299 9.46 -15.35 23.51
CA GLN A 299 9.90 -13.95 23.38
C GLN A 299 10.99 -13.76 24.43
N ARG A 300 12.14 -13.23 24.00
CA ARG A 300 13.28 -12.97 24.87
C ARG A 300 13.56 -11.48 24.89
N VAL A 301 13.52 -10.87 26.07
CA VAL A 301 14.01 -9.50 26.30
C VAL A 301 15.43 -9.63 26.88
N PHE A 302 16.43 -9.11 26.18
CA PHE A 302 17.85 -9.28 26.55
C PHE A 302 18.63 -7.99 26.34
N ASP A 303 19.30 -7.53 27.40
CA ASP A 303 20.30 -6.45 27.41
C ASP A 303 21.09 -6.54 28.74
N TYR A 304 22.01 -5.61 29.02
CA TYR A 304 22.63 -5.47 30.34
C TYR A 304 21.61 -5.14 31.44
N SER A 305 20.55 -4.39 31.11
CA SER A 305 19.46 -4.03 32.02
C SER A 305 18.13 -3.90 31.27
N PRO A 306 17.59 -5.02 30.76
CA PRO A 306 16.36 -5.00 29.98
C PRO A 306 15.19 -4.57 30.86
N THR A 307 14.38 -3.64 30.35
CA THR A 307 13.19 -3.15 31.05
C THR A 307 11.97 -3.34 30.16
N ILE A 308 10.87 -3.81 30.74
CA ILE A 308 9.55 -3.82 30.10
C ILE A 308 8.80 -2.61 30.67
N TYR A 309 8.60 -1.59 29.83
CA TYR A 309 7.71 -0.48 30.14
C TYR A 309 6.29 -0.88 29.77
N LEU A 310 5.40 -0.89 30.76
CA LEU A 310 3.96 -1.01 30.54
C LEU A 310 3.43 0.39 30.80
N ASP A 311 3.03 1.13 29.76
CA ASP A 311 2.42 2.45 29.91
C ASP A 311 0.92 2.33 29.79
N ARG A 312 0.18 2.97 30.71
CA ARG A 312 -1.28 3.01 30.63
C ARG A 312 -1.72 4.34 30.03
N SER A 313 -2.70 4.31 29.14
CA SER A 313 -3.45 5.52 28.79
C SER A 313 -4.58 5.73 29.79
N VAL A 314 -4.65 6.93 30.36
CA VAL A 314 -5.74 7.33 31.26
C VAL A 314 -7.01 7.72 30.51
N ASP A 315 -6.90 8.03 29.22
CA ASP A 315 -8.01 8.50 28.38
C ASP A 315 -8.91 7.36 27.89
N TYR A 316 -8.41 6.12 27.87
CA TYR A 316 -9.12 4.94 27.36
C TYR A 316 -9.57 3.95 28.44
N GLY A 317 -9.81 4.42 29.67
CA GLY A 317 -10.65 3.72 30.66
C GLY A 317 -10.04 2.51 31.39
N GLY A 318 -8.72 2.40 31.48
CA GLY A 318 -8.03 1.31 32.18
C GLY A 318 -7.58 1.65 33.60
N TYR A 319 -7.99 0.85 34.59
CA TYR A 319 -7.49 0.94 35.98
C TYR A 319 -6.34 -0.01 36.27
N THR A 320 -5.77 -0.67 35.26
CA THR A 320 -4.78 -1.73 35.47
C THR A 320 -3.63 -1.64 34.48
N GLN A 321 -2.46 -2.05 34.94
CA GLN A 321 -1.24 -2.10 34.15
C GLN A 321 -0.46 -3.32 34.61
N GLY A 322 -0.32 -4.34 33.75
CA GLY A 322 0.29 -5.59 34.18
C GLY A 322 0.29 -6.68 33.13
N ILE A 323 0.73 -7.86 33.56
CA ILE A 323 0.81 -9.07 32.76
C ILE A 323 -0.30 -10.02 33.20
N GLN A 324 -1.27 -10.26 32.31
CA GLN A 324 -2.30 -11.28 32.48
C GLN A 324 -1.84 -12.58 31.83
N THR A 325 -1.65 -13.62 32.62
CA THR A 325 -1.46 -14.99 32.11
C THR A 325 -2.80 -15.67 31.89
N ARG A 326 -2.89 -16.55 30.87
CA ARG A 326 -4.10 -17.29 30.53
C ARG A 326 -3.79 -18.76 30.31
N LEU A 327 -4.74 -19.62 30.64
CA LEU A 327 -4.72 -21.03 30.28
C LEU A 327 -5.05 -21.18 28.78
N SER A 328 -4.72 -22.34 28.20
CA SER A 328 -4.97 -22.64 26.78
C SER A 328 -6.44 -22.60 26.39
N ASN A 329 -7.35 -22.79 27.35
CA ASN A 329 -8.80 -22.66 27.17
C ASN A 329 -9.31 -21.20 27.22
N GLY A 330 -8.40 -20.22 27.35
CA GLY A 330 -8.73 -18.80 27.40
C GLY A 330 -9.09 -18.26 28.78
N ALA A 331 -9.12 -19.08 29.83
CA ALA A 331 -9.38 -18.58 31.19
C ALA A 331 -8.18 -17.80 31.73
N ASN A 332 -8.44 -16.70 32.44
CA ASN A 332 -7.40 -15.95 33.17
C ASN A 332 -6.83 -16.82 34.31
N ASN A 333 -5.51 -16.85 34.46
CA ASN A 333 -4.81 -17.66 35.46
C ASN A 333 -4.21 -16.82 36.59
N TRP A 334 -3.18 -16.03 36.28
CA TRP A 334 -2.54 -15.10 37.23
C TRP A 334 -2.39 -13.73 36.59
N PHE A 335 -2.61 -12.70 37.39
CA PHE A 335 -2.31 -11.31 37.06
C PHE A 335 -1.17 -10.80 37.94
N PHE A 336 -0.23 -10.09 37.34
CA PHE A 336 0.88 -9.39 38.01
C PHE A 336 0.91 -7.94 37.52
N GLY A 337 0.75 -6.98 38.41
CA GLY A 337 0.86 -5.58 38.02
C GLY A 337 0.17 -4.62 38.96
N ASN A 338 -0.02 -3.39 38.49
CA ASN A 338 -0.64 -2.33 39.27
C ASN A 338 -2.15 -2.36 39.07
N ALA A 339 -2.87 -2.26 40.19
CA ALA A 339 -4.27 -1.86 40.23
C ALA A 339 -4.31 -0.40 40.70
N HIS A 340 -4.90 0.47 39.88
CA HIS A 340 -4.85 1.93 40.04
C HIS A 340 -3.39 2.45 40.08
N GLU A 341 -3.16 3.59 40.74
CA GLU A 341 -1.88 4.29 40.71
C GLU A 341 -0.91 3.83 41.80
N ASP A 342 -1.41 3.31 42.93
CA ASP A 342 -0.61 3.17 44.15
C ASP A 342 -0.56 1.75 44.72
N THR A 343 -1.09 0.75 44.00
CA THR A 343 -1.19 -0.62 44.50
C THR A 343 -0.65 -1.63 43.50
N PHE A 344 0.40 -2.36 43.88
CA PHE A 344 0.85 -3.55 43.16
C PHE A 344 0.08 -4.77 43.68
N VAL A 345 -0.41 -5.62 42.76
CA VAL A 345 -1.18 -6.81 43.09
C VAL A 345 -0.66 -8.05 42.37
N VAL A 346 -0.70 -9.18 43.09
CA VAL A 346 -0.64 -10.52 42.52
C VAL A 346 -1.96 -11.22 42.81
N SER A 347 -2.67 -11.59 41.76
CA SER A 347 -4.08 -12.01 41.84
C SER A 347 -4.31 -13.30 41.03
N THR A 348 -5.17 -14.18 41.54
CA THR A 348 -5.64 -15.36 40.81
C THR A 348 -6.83 -15.00 39.92
N GLY A 349 -6.79 -15.39 38.65
CA GLY A 349 -7.72 -14.93 37.64
C GLY A 349 -7.32 -13.56 37.12
N SER A 350 -8.19 -12.57 37.32
CA SER A 350 -8.03 -11.18 36.88
C SER A 350 -7.40 -10.30 37.98
N TYR A 351 -7.14 -9.03 37.69
CA TYR A 351 -6.58 -8.05 38.64
C TYR A 351 -7.38 -7.91 39.95
N ASP A 352 -8.70 -8.07 39.87
CA ASP A 352 -9.67 -8.01 40.96
C ASP A 352 -10.01 -9.39 41.54
N GLY A 353 -9.62 -10.47 40.86
CA GLY A 353 -9.88 -11.85 41.26
C GLY A 353 -8.94 -12.30 42.38
N GLY A 354 -9.47 -12.59 43.56
CA GLY A 354 -8.75 -13.32 44.61
C GLY A 354 -7.31 -12.84 44.86
N ARG A 355 -7.14 -11.53 45.15
CA ARG A 355 -5.84 -10.92 45.47
C ARG A 355 -5.10 -11.77 46.52
N GLN A 356 -3.90 -12.24 46.16
CA GLN A 356 -3.04 -13.07 47.01
C GLN A 356 -1.97 -12.24 47.69
N LEU A 357 -1.43 -11.24 46.98
CA LEU A 357 -0.51 -10.23 47.51
C LEU A 357 -0.99 -8.85 47.07
N VAL A 358 -1.01 -7.91 47.99
CA VAL A 358 -1.26 -6.49 47.75
C VAL A 358 -0.15 -5.70 48.41
N VAL A 359 0.58 -4.89 47.65
CA VAL A 359 1.60 -3.97 48.17
C VAL A 359 1.18 -2.55 47.83
N ASN A 360 1.00 -1.74 48.85
CA ASN A 360 0.66 -0.33 48.69
C ASN A 360 1.92 0.53 48.66
N ARG A 361 1.83 1.70 48.03
CA ARG A 361 2.93 2.66 47.93
C ARG A 361 3.49 3.15 49.27
N ASN A 362 2.69 3.09 50.33
CA ASN A 362 3.13 3.42 51.70
C ASN A 362 3.96 2.30 52.37
N GLY A 363 4.23 1.19 51.67
CA GLY A 363 5.00 0.06 52.17
C GLY A 363 4.18 -1.05 52.83
N ASN A 364 2.88 -0.84 53.06
CA ASN A 364 2.02 -1.87 53.65
C ASN A 364 1.76 -2.99 52.65
N ALA A 365 2.02 -4.23 53.07
CA ALA A 365 1.72 -5.43 52.30
C ALA A 365 0.65 -6.29 53.01
N ALA A 366 -0.28 -6.83 52.23
CA ALA A 366 -1.27 -7.80 52.68
C ALA A 366 -1.09 -9.11 51.92
N PHE A 367 -1.05 -10.22 52.65
CA PHE A 367 -0.95 -11.57 52.12
C PHE A 367 -2.23 -12.33 52.44
N LYS A 368 -2.81 -13.00 51.45
CA LYS A 368 -3.94 -13.91 51.66
C LYS A 368 -3.43 -15.31 51.96
N GLY A 369 -3.77 -15.83 53.13
CA GLY A 369 -3.38 -17.19 53.55
C GLY A 369 -2.25 -17.17 54.58
N LYS A 370 -1.44 -18.23 54.58
CA LYS A 370 -0.33 -18.41 55.52
C LYS A 370 0.98 -17.89 54.91
N VAL A 371 1.78 -17.21 55.72
CA VAL A 371 3.15 -16.84 55.38
C VAL A 371 4.08 -17.78 56.15
N GLU A 372 4.91 -18.53 55.42
CA GLU A 372 5.96 -19.36 56.01
C GLU A 372 7.30 -18.65 55.83
N ALA A 373 8.01 -18.48 56.94
CA ALA A 373 9.32 -17.84 56.96
C ALA A 373 10.25 -18.63 57.88
N LYS A 374 11.54 -18.69 57.53
CA LYS A 374 12.57 -19.26 58.41
C LYS A 374 12.83 -18.37 59.63
N ASP A 375 12.72 -17.06 59.44
CA ASP A 375 12.89 -16.04 60.48
C ASP A 375 11.95 -14.87 60.17
N PHE A 376 11.42 -14.22 61.20
CA PHE A 376 10.50 -13.10 61.09
C PHE A 376 10.88 -12.02 62.11
N VAL A 377 11.58 -11.00 61.64
CA VAL A 377 12.04 -9.88 62.48
C VAL A 377 11.01 -8.76 62.45
N VAL A 378 10.38 -8.50 63.59
CA VAL A 378 9.53 -7.31 63.76
C VAL A 378 10.41 -6.16 64.25
N SER A 379 10.75 -5.24 63.36
CA SER A 379 11.58 -4.07 63.70
C SER A 379 10.78 -3.00 64.46
N THR A 380 11.47 -2.17 65.24
CA THR A 380 10.97 -0.90 65.85
C THR A 380 9.89 -1.01 66.94
N THR A 381 9.64 -2.18 67.49
CA THR A 381 8.68 -2.33 68.59
C THR A 381 9.33 -2.01 69.96
N PRO A 382 8.75 -1.17 70.83
CA PRO A 382 9.34 -0.79 72.12
C PRO A 382 9.56 -1.99 73.06
N THR A 383 10.67 -2.04 73.79
CA THR A 383 10.94 -3.16 74.72
C THR A 383 10.11 -3.09 76.01
N ALA A 384 9.93 -4.24 76.67
CA ALA A 384 9.08 -4.37 77.87
C ALA A 384 9.80 -4.03 79.19
N ASP A 385 11.12 -3.81 79.20
CA ASP A 385 12.00 -3.81 80.40
C ASP A 385 11.65 -2.78 81.51
N HIS A 386 10.68 -1.91 81.29
CA HIS A 386 10.22 -0.91 82.24
C HIS A 386 9.55 -1.50 83.50
N VAL A 387 9.16 -2.78 83.49
CA VAL A 387 8.57 -3.47 84.66
C VAL A 387 9.57 -3.56 85.82
N PHE A 388 10.87 -3.53 85.54
CA PHE A 388 11.92 -3.55 86.56
C PHE A 388 12.33 -2.15 87.07
N ALA A 389 11.68 -1.08 86.59
CA ALA A 389 11.95 0.26 87.07
C ALA A 389 11.55 0.42 88.54
N ALA A 390 12.31 1.20 89.32
CA ALA A 390 12.07 1.38 90.75
C ALA A 390 10.72 2.03 91.08
N ASP A 391 10.14 2.75 90.13
CA ASP A 391 8.84 3.41 90.20
C ASP A 391 7.70 2.61 89.55
N TYR A 392 7.98 1.40 89.04
CA TYR A 392 6.96 0.53 88.47
C TYR A 392 5.99 0.06 89.56
N LYS A 393 4.71 0.40 89.39
CA LYS A 393 3.64 0.01 90.31
C LYS A 393 3.10 -1.36 89.91
N LEU A 394 3.71 -2.41 90.47
CA LEU A 394 3.16 -3.75 90.37
C LEU A 394 1.76 -3.78 90.99
N ARG A 395 0.78 -4.32 90.26
CA ARG A 395 -0.60 -4.47 90.74
C ARG A 395 -0.63 -5.39 91.96
N GLU A 396 -1.52 -5.16 92.91
CA GLU A 396 -1.69 -6.09 94.03
C GLU A 396 -2.36 -7.39 93.56
N ILE A 397 -1.95 -8.55 94.11
CA ILE A 397 -2.47 -9.87 93.69
C ILE A 397 -4.00 -9.93 93.82
N ALA A 398 -4.57 -9.37 94.89
CA ALA A 398 -6.02 -9.35 95.11
C ALA A 398 -6.77 -8.52 94.04
N GLU A 399 -6.15 -7.42 93.55
CA GLU A 399 -6.74 -6.61 92.48
C GLU A 399 -6.62 -7.29 91.12
N LEU A 400 -5.54 -8.02 90.89
CA LEU A 400 -5.36 -8.84 89.70
C LEU A 400 -6.38 -9.99 89.66
N GLU A 401 -6.58 -10.70 90.78
CA GLU A 401 -7.59 -11.75 90.92
C GLU A 401 -8.99 -11.23 90.59
N LYS A 402 -9.38 -10.11 91.21
CA LYS A 402 -10.66 -9.46 90.93
C LYS A 402 -10.82 -9.11 89.45
N PHE A 403 -9.78 -8.55 88.82
CA PHE A 403 -9.82 -8.22 87.40
C PHE A 403 -10.02 -9.47 86.52
N ILE A 404 -9.30 -10.56 86.80
CA ILE A 404 -9.41 -11.80 86.04
C ILE A 404 -10.81 -12.41 86.23
N SER A 405 -11.36 -12.40 87.45
CA SER A 405 -12.71 -12.89 87.70
C SER A 405 -13.80 -12.07 86.98
N GLU A 406 -13.60 -10.76 86.83
CA GLU A 406 -14.56 -9.88 86.17
C GLU A 406 -14.41 -9.83 84.63
N LYS A 407 -13.19 -9.95 84.11
CA LYS A 407 -12.87 -9.71 82.69
C LYS A 407 -12.44 -10.95 81.92
N SER A 408 -12.08 -12.04 82.60
CA SER A 408 -11.66 -13.31 81.99
C SER A 408 -10.44 -13.22 81.05
N HIS A 409 -9.61 -12.19 81.21
CA HIS A 409 -8.32 -12.04 80.53
C HIS A 409 -7.35 -11.23 81.42
N LEU A 410 -6.06 -11.24 81.08
CA LEU A 410 -5.06 -10.44 81.78
C LEU A 410 -5.18 -8.95 81.43
N PRO A 411 -4.86 -8.03 82.36
CA PRO A 411 -4.77 -6.60 82.05
C PRO A 411 -3.89 -6.35 80.82
N GLU A 412 -4.27 -5.38 79.99
CA GLU A 412 -3.54 -4.92 78.77
C GLU A 412 -3.44 -5.95 77.63
N ILE A 413 -3.71 -7.22 77.90
CA ILE A 413 -3.88 -8.27 76.91
C ILE A 413 -5.32 -8.22 76.38
N PRO A 414 -5.55 -8.11 75.06
CA PRO A 414 -6.89 -8.14 74.49
C PRO A 414 -7.63 -9.43 74.84
N SER A 415 -8.95 -9.36 74.95
CA SER A 415 -9.81 -10.54 75.09
C SER A 415 -9.82 -11.37 73.80
N ALA A 416 -10.19 -12.66 73.91
CA ALA A 416 -10.31 -13.55 72.76
C ALA A 416 -11.30 -13.03 71.69
N LYS A 417 -12.35 -12.33 72.14
CA LYS A 417 -13.31 -11.69 71.25
C LYS A 417 -12.67 -10.54 70.48
N GLU A 418 -11.95 -9.64 71.16
CA GLU A 418 -11.26 -8.52 70.51
C GLU A 418 -10.22 -9.00 69.48
N MET A 419 -9.47 -10.06 69.80
CA MET A 419 -8.49 -10.66 68.87
C MET A 419 -9.14 -11.25 67.62
N THR A 420 -10.33 -11.87 67.78
CA THR A 420 -11.06 -12.48 66.67
C THR A 420 -11.69 -11.40 65.78
N ASP A 421 -12.24 -10.35 66.38
CA ASP A 421 -12.98 -9.30 65.68
C ASP A 421 -12.04 -8.30 64.98
N SER A 422 -10.92 -7.94 65.61
CA SER A 422 -10.01 -6.87 65.13
C SER A 422 -8.64 -7.35 64.66
N GLY A 423 -8.33 -8.64 64.82
CA GLY A 423 -6.99 -9.17 64.60
C GLY A 423 -6.01 -8.79 65.72
N LEU A 424 -4.73 -9.10 65.52
CA LEU A 424 -3.69 -8.93 66.53
C LEU A 424 -2.37 -8.48 65.90
N SER A 425 -1.78 -7.41 66.43
CA SER A 425 -0.40 -7.01 66.11
C SER A 425 0.57 -7.99 66.78
N VAL A 426 1.29 -8.78 65.98
CA VAL A 426 2.20 -9.82 66.51
C VAL A 426 3.31 -9.18 67.35
N GLY A 427 3.88 -8.05 66.92
CA GLY A 427 4.93 -7.34 67.67
C GLY A 427 4.47 -6.86 69.03
N ASP A 428 3.38 -6.07 69.07
CA ASP A 428 2.86 -5.52 70.32
C ASP A 428 2.38 -6.61 71.28
N PHE A 429 1.81 -7.68 70.74
CA PHE A 429 1.38 -8.82 71.55
C PHE A 429 2.56 -9.53 72.20
N GLN A 430 3.66 -9.77 71.46
CA GLN A 430 4.87 -10.38 72.04
C GLN A 430 5.47 -9.52 73.16
N ILE A 431 5.49 -8.20 73.01
CA ILE A 431 5.96 -7.29 74.08
C ILE A 431 5.08 -7.35 75.32
N LYS A 432 3.76 -7.29 75.13
CA LYS A 432 2.83 -7.38 76.27
C LYS A 432 2.94 -8.73 76.97
N LEU A 433 3.14 -9.83 76.23
CA LEU A 433 3.41 -11.13 76.83
C LEU A 433 4.72 -11.12 77.63
N LEU A 434 5.79 -10.53 77.10
CA LEU A 434 7.06 -10.36 77.82
C LEU A 434 6.84 -9.58 79.12
N GLN A 435 6.11 -8.46 79.08
CA GLN A 435 5.76 -7.67 80.26
C GLN A 435 5.03 -8.51 81.33
N LYS A 436 4.08 -9.37 80.92
CA LYS A 436 3.37 -10.25 81.88
C LYS A 436 4.26 -11.35 82.44
N ILE A 437 5.25 -11.84 81.69
CA ILE A 437 6.27 -12.77 82.20
C ILE A 437 7.14 -12.07 83.26
N GLU A 438 7.50 -10.80 83.06
CA GLU A 438 8.26 -10.01 84.04
C GLU A 438 7.45 -9.72 85.31
N GLU A 439 6.19 -9.29 85.18
CA GLU A 439 5.27 -9.10 86.32
C GLU A 439 5.09 -10.40 87.12
N LEU A 440 4.88 -11.54 86.43
CA LEU A 440 4.82 -12.86 87.06
C LEU A 440 6.09 -13.19 87.83
N THR A 441 7.25 -12.82 87.28
CA THR A 441 8.55 -13.02 87.94
C THR A 441 8.66 -12.20 89.22
N LEU A 442 8.17 -10.95 89.24
CA LEU A 442 8.11 -10.13 90.46
C LEU A 442 7.21 -10.73 91.53
N TYR A 443 6.01 -11.21 91.18
CA TYR A 443 5.12 -11.89 92.13
C TYR A 443 5.77 -13.15 92.72
N MET A 444 6.45 -13.96 91.90
CA MET A 444 7.17 -15.15 92.38
C MET A 444 8.30 -14.79 93.35
N ILE A 445 9.05 -13.73 93.07
CA ILE A 445 10.09 -13.22 93.98
C ILE A 445 9.47 -12.76 95.31
N SER A 446 8.36 -12.03 95.27
CA SER A 446 7.64 -11.59 96.48
C SER A 446 7.16 -12.78 97.31
N MET A 447 6.47 -13.72 96.66
CA MET A 447 5.96 -14.93 97.31
C MET A 447 7.08 -15.78 97.92
N LYS A 448 8.22 -15.90 97.24
CA LYS A 448 9.39 -16.61 97.78
C LYS A 448 9.94 -15.94 99.04
N LYS A 449 10.04 -14.60 99.05
CA LYS A 449 10.47 -13.84 100.24
C LYS A 449 9.51 -14.06 101.41
N GLU A 450 8.21 -14.03 101.18
CA GLU A 450 7.20 -14.30 102.21
C GLU A 450 7.32 -15.73 102.75
N ILE A 451 7.48 -16.72 101.88
CA ILE A 451 7.70 -18.12 102.29
C ILE A 451 8.97 -18.28 103.13
N ASP A 452 10.06 -17.60 102.76
CA ASP A 452 11.31 -17.69 103.52
C ASP A 452 11.19 -17.02 104.89
N VAL A 453 10.46 -15.92 105.01
CA VAL A 453 10.09 -15.31 106.31
C VAL A 453 9.24 -16.28 107.13
N LEU A 454 8.25 -16.94 106.53
CA LEU A 454 7.38 -17.91 107.19
C LEU A 454 8.11 -19.20 107.62
N LYS A 455 9.21 -19.58 106.96
CA LYS A 455 10.04 -20.73 107.31
C LYS A 455 11.10 -20.45 108.38
N THR A 456 11.42 -19.17 108.59
CA THR A 456 12.45 -18.74 109.55
C THR A 456 11.86 -18.45 110.94
N ASN A 457 10.53 -18.36 111.03
CA ASN A 457 9.75 -18.44 112.27
C ASN A 457 9.25 -19.88 112.48
#